data_AF-A0A0F9WAP3-F1
#
_entry.id   AF-A0A0F9WAP3-F1
#
_cell.length_a   1.000
_cell.length_b   1.000
_cell.length_c   1.000
_cell.angle_alpha   90.00
_cell.angle_beta   90.00
_cell.angle_gamma   90.00
#
_symmetry.space_group_name_H-M   'P 1'
#
loop_
_entity.id
_entity.type
_entity.pdbx_description
1 polymer ?
#
loop_
_entity_poly.entity_id
_entity_poly.type
_entity_poly.pdbx_seq_one_letter_code
_entity_poly.pdbx_strand_id
1 'polypeptide(L)'
;MVKICGEGIWVQFDETAICNRKLIPDPYSTLDIKSNAQWLAEDVEEGSYRNFVLKLVSSSKVPTTLDMFDEHVVPRSIIVIDGYPSCPGVIAKFGSCHKMK
;
A
#
# COMPACT_ATOMS: atom_id res chain seq x y z
N MET A 1 12.88 -8.11 9.79
CA MET A 1 11.82 -7.12 10.08
C MET A 1 10.54 -7.88 10.41
N VAL A 2 9.69 -7.37 11.30
CA VAL A 2 8.42 -8.04 11.64
C VAL A 2 7.42 -7.72 10.54
N LYS A 3 6.84 -8.75 9.93
CA LYS A 3 5.71 -8.61 9.01
C LYS A 3 4.41 -8.53 9.80
N ILE A 4 3.45 -7.77 9.30
CA ILE A 4 2.14 -7.63 9.90
C ILE A 4 1.13 -8.59 9.26
N CYS A 5 0.03 -8.85 9.97
CA CYS A 5 -1.11 -9.65 9.52
C CYS A 5 -0.79 -11.16 9.34
N GLY A 6 -1.67 -11.88 8.65
CA GLY A 6 -1.65 -13.33 8.52
C GLY A 6 -2.86 -13.87 7.77
N GLU A 7 -2.91 -15.19 7.55
CA GLU A 7 -4.03 -15.83 6.85
C GLU A 7 -5.38 -15.48 7.49
N GLY A 8 -6.29 -14.90 6.70
CA GLY A 8 -7.61 -14.49 7.15
C GLY A 8 -7.68 -13.16 7.92
N ILE A 9 -6.53 -12.50 8.15
CA ILE A 9 -6.46 -11.16 8.75
C ILE A 9 -6.51 -10.11 7.64
N TRP A 10 -7.27 -9.04 7.88
CA TRP A 10 -7.43 -7.94 6.93
C TRP A 10 -6.31 -6.92 7.09
N VAL A 11 -5.79 -6.46 5.96
CA VAL A 11 -4.81 -5.38 5.88
C VAL A 11 -5.43 -4.27 5.05
N GLN A 12 -5.61 -3.10 5.63
CA GLN A 12 -5.97 -1.92 4.83
C GLN A 12 -4.69 -1.33 4.26
N PHE A 13 -4.66 -1.16 2.94
CA PHE A 13 -3.58 -0.48 2.24
C PHE A 13 -4.06 0.86 1.70
N ASP A 14 -3.29 1.92 1.95
CA ASP A 14 -3.54 3.26 1.45
C ASP A 14 -2.26 3.93 0.92
N GLU A 15 -2.43 4.84 -0.03
CA GLU A 15 -1.35 5.59 -0.65
C GLU A 15 -1.66 7.09 -0.61
N THR A 16 -0.70 7.90 -0.15
CA THR A 16 -0.77 9.37 -0.29
C THR A 16 0.53 9.89 -0.90
N ALA A 17 0.52 11.08 -1.49
CA ALA A 17 1.73 11.68 -2.07
C ALA A 17 2.13 12.94 -1.33
N ILE A 18 3.44 13.16 -1.20
CA ILE A 18 4.04 14.42 -0.78
C ILE A 18 4.68 15.04 -2.02
N CYS A 19 4.29 16.28 -2.35
CA CYS A 19 4.95 17.04 -3.40
C CYS A 19 5.27 18.44 -2.89
N ASN A 20 6.52 18.89 -3.06
CA ASN A 20 6.97 20.21 -2.59
C ASN A 20 6.65 20.47 -1.10
N ARG A 21 6.88 19.47 -0.25
CA ARG A 21 6.61 19.49 1.22
C ARG A 21 5.13 19.66 1.60
N LYS A 22 4.21 19.39 0.67
CA LYS A 22 2.77 19.37 0.94
C LYS A 22 2.21 17.98 0.70
N LEU A 23 1.35 17.53 1.61
CA LEU A 23 0.54 16.34 1.39
C LEU A 23 -0.46 16.63 0.26
N ILE A 24 -0.61 15.68 -0.65
CA ILE A 24 -1.56 15.71 -1.75
C ILE A 24 -2.64 14.68 -1.40
N PRO A 25 -3.85 15.12 -1.00
CA PRO A 25 -4.98 14.21 -0.86
C PRO A 25 -5.38 13.67 -2.24
N ASP A 26 -5.86 12.44 -2.28
CA ASP A 26 -6.33 11.74 -3.49
C ASP A 26 -5.33 11.79 -4.66
N PRO A 27 -4.08 11.32 -4.46
CA PRO A 27 -3.05 11.41 -5.48
C PRO A 27 -3.39 10.54 -6.70
N TYR A 28 -3.25 11.11 -7.88
CA TYR A 28 -3.37 10.37 -9.14
C TYR A 28 -2.00 9.85 -9.60
N SER A 29 -2.00 8.77 -10.38
CA SER A 29 -0.78 8.13 -10.92
C SER A 29 0.10 9.08 -11.77
N THR A 30 -0.45 10.18 -12.27
CA THR A 30 0.29 11.24 -12.97
C THR A 30 1.28 11.99 -12.07
N LEU A 31 1.24 11.79 -10.75
CA LEU A 31 2.22 12.37 -9.83
C LEU A 31 3.57 11.64 -9.86
N ASP A 32 3.63 10.39 -10.33
CA ASP A 32 4.88 9.62 -10.46
C ASP A 32 5.92 10.28 -11.38
N ILE A 33 5.47 11.09 -12.35
CA ILE A 33 6.34 11.78 -13.30
C ILE A 33 6.78 13.17 -12.81
N LYS A 34 6.24 13.63 -11.68
CA LYS A 34 6.51 14.98 -11.17
C LYS A 34 7.78 14.98 -10.32
N SER A 35 8.73 15.85 -10.66
CA SER A 35 9.90 16.09 -9.83
C SER A 35 9.48 16.50 -8.41
N ASN A 36 10.15 15.95 -7.39
CA ASN A 36 9.86 16.17 -5.97
C ASN A 36 8.53 15.57 -5.47
N ALA A 37 7.93 14.63 -6.20
CA ALA A 37 6.88 13.77 -5.66
C ALA A 37 7.52 12.58 -4.94
N GLN A 38 7.03 12.28 -3.74
CA GLN A 38 7.31 11.08 -2.98
C GLN A 38 5.98 10.48 -2.55
N TRP A 39 5.93 9.18 -2.38
CA TRP A 39 4.71 8.49 -1.96
C TRP A 39 4.87 7.99 -0.54
N LEU A 40 3.79 8.01 0.21
CA LEU A 40 3.65 7.35 1.49
C LEU A 40 2.70 6.19 1.29
N ALA A 41 3.19 5.00 1.59
CA ALA A 41 2.42 3.77 1.56
C ALA A 41 2.19 3.32 3.00
N GLU A 42 0.93 3.04 3.34
CA GLU A 42 0.52 2.61 4.67
C GLU A 42 -0.19 1.26 4.62
N ASP A 43 0.25 0.32 5.46
CA ASP A 43 -0.46 -0.93 5.73
C ASP A 43 -0.93 -0.95 7.19
N VAL A 44 -2.22 -1.21 7.43
CA VAL A 44 -2.80 -1.29 8.78
C VAL A 44 -3.49 -2.63 8.99
N GLU A 45 -3.09 -3.33 10.04
CA GLU A 45 -3.77 -4.56 10.49
C GLU A 45 -5.15 -4.21 11.08
N GLU A 46 -6.20 -4.81 10.53
CA GLU A 46 -7.56 -4.65 11.04
C GLU A 46 -7.81 -5.63 12.19
N GLY A 47 -8.13 -5.10 13.38
CA GLY A 47 -8.39 -5.92 14.55
C GLY A 47 -8.07 -5.21 15.87
N SER A 48 -7.90 -6.00 16.93
CA SER A 48 -7.57 -5.52 18.27
C SER A 48 -6.09 -5.11 18.42
N TYR A 49 -5.21 -5.60 17.56
CA TYR A 49 -3.80 -5.21 17.47
C TYR A 49 -3.60 -4.39 16.21
N ARG A 50 -3.46 -3.08 16.36
CA ARG A 50 -3.25 -2.13 15.24
C ARG A 50 -1.76 -1.97 14.98
N ASN A 51 -1.12 -3.02 14.45
CA ASN A 51 0.18 -2.83 13.85
C ASN A 51 0.00 -2.03 12.57
N PHE A 52 0.88 -1.05 12.34
CA PHE A 52 0.89 -0.28 11.11
C PHE A 52 2.32 -0.14 10.60
N VAL A 53 2.45 -0.07 9.28
CA VAL A 53 3.70 0.24 8.60
C VAL A 53 3.46 1.48 7.75
N LEU A 54 4.34 2.47 7.89
CA LEU A 54 4.36 3.65 7.03
C LEU A 54 5.73 3.73 6.36
N LYS A 55 5.78 3.73 5.03
CA LYS A 55 7.03 3.83 4.28
C LYS A 55 6.96 4.90 3.21
N LEU A 56 8.05 5.63 3.07
CA LEU A 56 8.28 6.51 1.94
C LEU A 56 8.73 5.68 0.73
N VAL A 57 8.00 5.76 -0.38
CA VAL A 57 8.30 5.04 -1.61
C VAL A 57 8.45 5.99 -2.79
N SER A 58 9.19 5.56 -3.81
CA SER A 58 9.55 6.42 -4.95
C SER A 58 8.45 6.58 -5.99
N SER A 59 7.44 5.70 -6.01
CA SER A 59 6.30 5.74 -6.95
C SER A 59 5.13 4.88 -6.47
N SER A 60 3.91 5.13 -6.97
CA SER A 60 2.71 4.28 -6.75
C SER A 60 2.60 3.10 -7.74
N LYS A 61 3.69 2.82 -8.48
CA LYS A 61 3.69 1.75 -9.48
C LYS A 61 3.69 0.38 -8.82
N VAL A 62 3.05 -0.56 -9.51
CA VAL A 62 2.92 -1.96 -9.10
C VAL A 62 4.21 -2.58 -8.55
N PRO A 63 5.41 -2.44 -9.17
CA PRO A 63 6.62 -3.04 -8.62
C PRO A 63 6.98 -2.49 -7.23
N THR A 64 6.86 -1.18 -7.04
CA THR A 64 7.21 -0.52 -5.77
C THR A 64 6.22 -0.89 -4.66
N THR A 65 4.93 -0.92 -5.00
CA THR A 65 3.88 -1.35 -4.07
C THR A 65 3.96 -2.86 -3.77
N LEU A 66 4.42 -3.68 -4.72
CA LEU A 66 4.66 -5.11 -4.48
C LEU A 66 5.83 -5.33 -3.51
N ASP A 67 6.93 -4.60 -3.68
CA ASP A 67 8.08 -4.66 -2.76
C ASP A 67 7.66 -4.34 -1.32
N MET A 68 6.73 -3.39 -1.14
CA MET A 68 6.12 -3.08 0.16
C MET A 68 5.43 -4.30 0.76
N PHE A 69 4.57 -4.97 0.01
CA PHE A 69 3.81 -6.12 0.49
C PHE A 69 4.75 -7.30 0.79
N ASP A 70 5.73 -7.55 -0.08
CA ASP A 70 6.72 -8.61 0.11
C ASP A 70 7.60 -8.37 1.35
N GLU A 71 7.85 -7.12 1.70
CA GLU A 71 8.66 -6.78 2.87
C GLU A 71 7.84 -6.78 4.18
N HIS A 72 6.59 -6.34 4.14
CA HIS A 72 5.83 -5.96 5.33
C HIS A 72 4.57 -6.78 5.59
N VAL A 73 4.01 -7.46 4.59
CA VAL A 73 2.75 -8.20 4.71
C VAL A 73 3.01 -9.71 4.70
N VAL A 74 2.33 -10.44 5.57
CA VAL A 74 2.35 -11.91 5.54
C VAL A 74 1.56 -12.41 4.31
N PRO A 75 2.10 -13.35 3.51
CA PRO A 75 1.38 -13.92 2.37
C PRO A 75 0.01 -14.48 2.77
N ARG A 76 -0.98 -14.41 1.86
CA ARG A 76 -2.37 -14.88 2.07
C ARG A 76 -3.18 -14.05 3.08
N SER A 77 -2.67 -12.90 3.52
CA SER A 77 -3.51 -11.88 4.18
C SER A 77 -4.57 -11.35 3.22
N ILE A 78 -5.69 -10.86 3.74
CA ILE A 78 -6.76 -10.30 2.92
C ILE A 78 -6.53 -8.80 2.78
N ILE A 79 -6.29 -8.33 1.56
CA ILE A 79 -5.92 -6.94 1.32
C ILE A 79 -7.19 -6.12 1.00
N VAL A 80 -7.42 -5.06 1.76
CA VAL A 80 -8.49 -4.09 1.56
C VAL A 80 -7.88 -2.84 0.95
N ILE A 81 -8.38 -2.45 -0.22
CA ILE A 81 -7.87 -1.31 -0.99
C ILE A 81 -8.97 -0.30 -1.28
N ASP A 82 -8.61 0.98 -1.36
CA ASP A 82 -9.54 2.09 -1.67
C ASP A 82 -9.63 2.40 -3.19
N GLY A 83 -9.39 1.39 -4.04
CA GLY A 83 -9.63 1.49 -5.48
C GLY A 83 -8.53 2.13 -6.33
N TYR A 84 -7.30 2.28 -5.83
CA TYR A 84 -6.18 2.81 -6.63
C TYR A 84 -5.86 1.91 -7.85
N PRO A 85 -5.47 2.50 -9.01
CA PRO A 85 -5.33 1.76 -10.26
C PRO A 85 -4.26 0.66 -10.27
N SER A 86 -3.20 0.81 -9.46
CA SER A 86 -2.10 -0.14 -9.36
C SER A 86 -2.48 -1.36 -8.50
N CYS A 87 -3.37 -1.19 -7.54
CA CYS A 87 -3.67 -2.19 -6.51
C CYS A 87 -4.17 -3.54 -7.06
N PRO A 88 -5.08 -3.63 -8.06
CA PRO A 88 -5.47 -4.91 -8.62
C PRO A 88 -4.29 -5.72 -9.18
N GLY A 89 -3.32 -5.05 -9.80
CA GLY A 89 -2.12 -5.67 -10.33
C GLY A 89 -1.14 -6.13 -9.26
N VAL A 90 -1.04 -5.39 -8.15
CA VAL A 90 -0.20 -5.75 -6.99
C VAL A 90 -0.76 -7.00 -6.31
N ILE A 91 -2.05 -7.02 -6.02
CA ILE A 91 -2.72 -8.14 -5.34
C ILE A 91 -2.57 -9.43 -6.14
N ALA A 92 -2.80 -9.37 -7.46
CA ALA A 92 -2.68 -10.53 -8.33
C ALA A 92 -1.26 -11.12 -8.32
N LYS A 93 -0.23 -10.27 -8.25
CA LYS A 93 1.17 -10.70 -8.19
C LYS A 93 1.59 -11.20 -6.81
N PHE A 94 1.09 -10.58 -5.75
CA PHE A 94 1.37 -10.97 -4.37
C PHE A 94 0.70 -12.31 -4.00
N GLY A 95 -0.38 -12.69 -4.70
CA GLY A 95 -1.08 -13.96 -4.49
C GLY A 95 -2.03 -13.95 -3.29
N SER A 96 -2.59 -12.78 -2.96
CA SER A 96 -3.56 -12.60 -1.87
C SER A 96 -5.00 -12.47 -2.36
N CYS A 97 -5.95 -12.78 -1.47
CA CYS A 97 -7.34 -12.38 -1.65
C CYS A 97 -7.49 -10.88 -1.41
N HIS A 98 -8.49 -10.26 -2.04
CA HIS A 98 -8.78 -8.84 -1.82
C HIS A 98 -10.26 -8.55 -1.67
N LYS A 99 -10.54 -7.41 -1.05
CA LYS A 99 -11.85 -6.75 -1.09
C LYS A 99 -11.66 -5.29 -1.45
N MET A 100 -12.61 -4.75 -2.21
CA MET A 100 -12.76 -3.31 -2.35
C MET A 100 -13.52 -2.77 -1.14
N LYS A 101 -13.10 -1.61 -0.65
CA LYS A 101 -13.79 -0.88 0.41
C LYS A 101 -15.09 -0.27 -0.09
#